data_AF-A0A3D5TK40-F1
#
_entry.id   AF-A0A3D5TK40-F1
#
_cell.length_a   1.000
_cell.length_b   1.000
_cell.length_c   1.000
_cell.angle_alpha   90.00
_cell.angle_beta   90.00
_cell.angle_gamma   90.00
#
_symmetry.space_group_name_H-M   'P 1'
#
loop_
_entity.id
_entity.type
_entity.pdbx_description
1 polymer ?
#
loop_
_entity_poly.entity_id
_entity_poly.type
_entity_poly.pdbx_seq_one_letter_code
_entity_poly.pdbx_strand_id
1 'polypeptide(L)'
;LKRFHFANARYSNIIERIERRIKKLEANDVDVTSLVVLLEEAKNLQAETEDKLASVKEKYESLLTGDSPKEAAMAARALAKELKGDLKSIHAKVVELIKALKALKK
;
A
#
# COMPACT_ATOMS: atom_id res chain seq x y z
N LEU A 1 -6.07 14.36 1.04
CA LEU A 1 -5.45 13.19 1.69
C LEU A 1 -6.42 12.04 1.94
N LYS A 2 -7.67 12.28 2.37
CA LYS A 2 -8.69 11.23 2.61
C LYS A 2 -8.74 10.12 1.57
N ARG A 3 -8.78 10.46 0.27
CA ARG A 3 -8.79 9.45 -0.83
C ARG A 3 -7.61 8.47 -0.79
N PHE A 4 -6.43 8.93 -0.37
CA PHE A 4 -5.22 8.11 -0.31
C PHE A 4 -5.24 7.19 0.93
N HIS A 5 -5.70 7.68 2.08
CA HIS A 5 -5.96 6.81 3.25
C HIS A 5 -6.99 5.73 2.92
N PHE A 6 -8.11 6.09 2.27
CA PHE A 6 -9.10 5.10 1.85
C PHE A 6 -8.51 4.07 0.88
N ALA A 7 -7.65 4.49 -0.04
CA ALA A 7 -6.97 3.56 -0.94
C ALA A 7 -6.00 2.64 -0.18
N ASN A 8 -5.18 3.17 0.72
CA ASN A 8 -4.23 2.36 1.51
C ASN A 8 -4.97 1.36 2.40
N ALA A 9 -6.02 1.79 3.10
CA ALA A 9 -6.87 0.94 3.92
C ALA A 9 -7.53 -0.18 3.10
N ARG A 10 -7.95 0.10 1.85
CA ARG A 10 -8.47 -0.95 0.96
C ARG A 10 -7.41 -1.99 0.63
N TYR A 11 -6.16 -1.58 0.38
CA TYR A 11 -5.08 -2.53 0.10
C TYR A 11 -4.68 -3.32 1.34
N SER A 12 -4.60 -2.70 2.52
CA SER A 12 -4.39 -3.39 3.79
C SER A 12 -5.42 -4.53 3.99
N ASN A 13 -6.71 -4.23 3.83
CA ASN A 13 -7.77 -5.24 3.90
C ASN A 13 -7.61 -6.38 2.87
N ILE A 14 -7.14 -6.08 1.66
CA ILE A 14 -6.89 -7.10 0.63
C ILE A 14 -5.70 -7.98 1.00
N ILE A 15 -4.61 -7.37 1.48
CA ILE A 15 -3.39 -8.06 1.94
C ILE A 15 -3.74 -9.02 3.07
N GLU A 16 -4.51 -8.59 4.08
CA GLU A 16 -4.96 -9.48 5.16
C GLU A 16 -5.80 -10.66 4.65
N ARG A 17 -6.68 -10.44 3.67
CA ARG A 17 -7.47 -11.51 3.06
C ARG A 17 -6.59 -12.50 2.33
N ILE A 18 -5.52 -12.03 1.68
CA ILE A 18 -4.53 -12.87 1.01
C ILE A 18 -3.74 -13.67 2.04
N GLU A 19 -3.27 -13.05 3.12
CA GLU A 19 -2.59 -13.72 4.23
C GLU A 19 -3.44 -14.84 4.82
N ARG A 20 -4.72 -14.58 5.11
CA ARG A 20 -5.65 -15.62 5.59
C ARG A 20 -5.80 -16.79 4.61
N ARG A 21 -5.68 -16.55 3.31
CA ARG A 21 -5.71 -17.61 2.29
C ARG A 21 -4.40 -18.38 2.22
N ILE A 22 -3.26 -17.71 2.37
CA ILE A 22 -1.93 -18.33 2.42
C ILE A 22 -1.85 -19.28 3.63
N LYS A 23 -2.25 -18.83 4.83
CA LYS A 23 -2.31 -19.67 6.04
C LYS A 23 -3.17 -20.92 5.85
N LYS A 24 -4.28 -20.81 5.10
CA LYS A 24 -5.11 -21.97 4.77
C LYS A 24 -4.43 -22.94 3.80
N LEU A 25 -3.65 -22.46 2.85
CA LEU A 25 -2.91 -23.32 1.92
C LEU A 25 -1.78 -24.05 2.65
N GLU A 26 -1.03 -23.31 3.48
CA GLU A 26 0.02 -23.85 4.34
C GLU A 26 -0.51 -24.96 5.27
N ALA A 27 -1.68 -24.77 5.88
CA ALA A 27 -2.33 -25.78 6.71
C ALA A 27 -2.82 -27.03 5.95
N ASN A 28 -2.83 -26.99 4.61
CA ASN A 28 -3.13 -28.13 3.74
C ASN A 28 -1.86 -28.66 3.04
N ASP A 29 -0.68 -28.41 3.64
CA ASP A 29 0.64 -28.87 3.16
C ASP A 29 1.00 -28.39 1.73
N VAL A 30 0.42 -27.27 1.29
CA VAL A 30 0.79 -26.62 0.02
C VAL A 30 2.05 -25.78 0.26
N ASP A 31 3.05 -25.90 -0.60
CA ASP A 31 4.22 -25.02 -0.57
C ASP A 31 3.81 -23.58 -0.91
N VAL A 32 3.91 -22.72 0.11
CA VAL A 32 3.59 -21.29 0.02
C VAL A 32 4.82 -20.39 0.11
N THR A 33 6.03 -20.94 0.04
CA THR A 33 7.28 -20.20 0.29
C THR A 33 7.37 -18.92 -0.57
N SER A 34 7.07 -19.03 -1.86
CA SER A 34 7.06 -17.89 -2.78
C SER A 34 5.96 -16.85 -2.48
N LEU A 35 4.81 -17.30 -1.97
CA LEU A 35 3.71 -16.42 -1.60
C LEU A 35 3.99 -15.63 -0.32
N VAL A 36 4.70 -16.25 0.64
CA VAL A 36 5.08 -15.59 1.90
C VAL A 36 6.04 -14.43 1.61
N VAL A 37 7.04 -14.62 0.74
CA VAL A 37 7.95 -13.55 0.33
C VAL A 37 7.18 -12.38 -0.29
N LEU A 38 6.31 -12.66 -1.26
CA LEU A 38 5.48 -11.63 -1.90
C LEU A 38 4.52 -10.94 -0.93
N LEU A 39 4.03 -11.65 0.09
CA LEU A 39 3.14 -11.10 1.10
C LEU A 39 3.88 -10.09 1.97
N GLU A 40 5.08 -10.44 2.43
CA GLU A 40 5.90 -9.55 3.25
C GLU A 40 6.35 -8.31 2.46
N GLU A 41 6.70 -8.44 1.18
CA GLU A 41 6.94 -7.27 0.30
C GLU A 41 5.72 -6.34 0.25
N ALA A 42 4.51 -6.90 0.09
CA ALA A 42 3.28 -6.11 0.02
C ALA A 42 2.96 -5.43 1.36
N LYS A 43 3.20 -6.09 2.49
CA LYS A 43 3.04 -5.52 3.84
C LYS A 43 4.01 -4.37 4.08
N ASN A 44 5.28 -4.55 3.72
CA ASN A 44 6.30 -3.51 3.87
C ASN A 44 5.93 -2.25 3.07
N LEU A 45 5.55 -2.40 1.79
CA LEU A 45 5.09 -1.27 0.97
C LEU A 45 3.85 -0.57 1.55
N GLN A 46 2.92 -1.35 2.12
CA GLN A 46 1.72 -0.79 2.74
C GLN A 46 2.05 0.00 4.02
N ALA A 47 2.96 -0.50 4.85
CA ALA A 47 3.44 0.18 6.06
C ALA A 47 4.18 1.47 5.70
N GLU A 48 5.13 1.41 4.77
CA GLU A 48 5.86 2.59 4.27
C GLU A 48 4.91 3.67 3.73
N THR A 49 3.87 3.25 3.00
CA THR A 49 2.87 4.18 2.48
C THR A 49 2.02 4.80 3.58
N GLU A 50 1.72 4.07 4.66
CA GLU A 50 1.00 4.59 5.82
C GLU A 50 1.85 5.62 6.58
N ASP A 51 3.13 5.32 6.82
CA ASP A 51 4.07 6.23 7.49
C ASP A 51 4.25 7.52 6.67
N LYS A 52 4.34 7.38 5.35
CA LYS A 52 4.39 8.52 4.44
C LYS A 52 3.09 9.31 4.45
N LEU A 53 1.93 8.67 4.53
CA LEU A 53 0.64 9.35 4.64
C LEU A 53 0.54 10.19 5.92
N ALA A 54 1.01 9.65 7.05
CA ALA A 54 1.10 10.38 8.32
C ALA A 54 2.02 11.60 8.18
N SER A 55 3.23 11.40 7.64
CA SER A 55 4.20 12.48 7.42
C SER A 55 3.69 13.56 6.45
N VAL A 56 2.96 13.17 5.40
CA VAL A 56 2.37 14.10 4.44
C VAL A 56 1.27 14.94 5.08
N LYS A 57 0.50 14.37 6.00
CA LYS A 57 -0.55 15.11 6.72
C LYS A 57 0.06 16.27 7.52
N GLU A 58 1.10 15.99 8.29
CA GLU A 58 1.81 17.00 9.09
C GLU A 58 2.40 18.12 8.21
N LYS A 59 3.10 17.74 7.12
CA LYS A 59 3.64 18.70 6.16
C LYS A 59 2.54 19.54 5.51
N TYR A 60 1.42 18.92 5.14
CA TYR A 60 0.31 19.63 4.52
C TYR A 60 -0.34 20.64 5.48
N GLU A 61 -0.51 20.27 6.76
CA GLU A 61 -1.04 21.16 7.79
C GLU A 61 -0.11 22.36 8.04
N SER A 62 1.21 22.15 8.08
CA SER A 62 2.21 23.23 8.19
C SER A 62 2.21 24.16 6.96
N LEU A 63 2.00 23.63 5.76
CA LEU A 63 1.93 24.43 4.53
C LEU A 63 0.70 25.33 4.47
N LEU A 64 -0.41 24.96 5.14
CA LEU A 64 -1.61 25.79 5.21
C LEU A 64 -1.44 27.02 6.10
N THR A 65 -0.44 27.01 6.99
CA THR A 65 -0.14 28.12 7.91
C THR A 65 0.93 29.08 7.39
N GLY A 66 1.53 28.80 6.22
CA GLY A 66 2.61 29.62 5.65
C GLY A 66 2.13 30.75 4.75
N ASP A 67 2.96 31.80 4.61
CA ASP A 67 2.63 33.03 3.87
C ASP A 67 2.70 32.91 2.34
N SER A 68 2.99 31.72 1.80
CA SER A 68 3.18 31.47 0.36
C SER A 68 2.25 30.36 -0.17
N PRO A 69 1.00 30.70 -0.53
CA PRO A 69 0.00 29.74 -1.02
C PRO A 69 0.44 28.98 -2.29
N LYS A 70 1.27 29.60 -3.13
CA LYS A 70 1.74 29.01 -4.40
C LYS A 70 2.71 27.86 -4.15
N GLU A 71 3.67 28.05 -3.24
CA GLU A 71 4.65 27.02 -2.87
C GLU A 71 3.96 25.86 -2.13
N ALA A 72 3.02 26.19 -1.23
CA ALA A 72 2.18 25.21 -0.57
C ALA A 72 1.41 24.32 -1.57
N ALA A 73 0.81 24.93 -2.59
CA ALA A 73 0.09 24.19 -3.63
C ALA A 73 1.03 23.30 -4.48
N MET A 74 2.23 23.76 -4.80
CA MET A 74 3.23 22.97 -5.54
C MET A 74 3.72 21.77 -4.73
N ALA A 75 4.08 21.98 -3.47
CA ALA A 75 4.50 20.91 -2.57
C ALA A 75 3.39 19.88 -2.37
N ALA A 76 2.15 20.31 -2.13
CA ALA A 76 1.01 19.41 -1.98
C ALA A 76 0.77 18.53 -3.23
N ARG A 77 0.94 19.09 -4.44
CA ARG A 77 0.84 18.33 -5.69
C ARG A 77 1.95 17.31 -5.84
N ALA A 78 3.19 17.65 -5.46
CA ALA A 78 4.31 16.72 -5.48
C ALA A 78 4.07 15.52 -4.55
N LEU A 79 3.68 15.78 -3.30
CA LEU A 79 3.36 14.74 -2.32
C LEU A 79 2.20 13.84 -2.80
N ALA A 80 1.16 14.44 -3.40
CA ALA A 80 0.05 13.66 -3.97
C ALA A 80 0.48 12.78 -5.17
N LYS A 81 1.47 13.21 -5.96
CA LYS A 81 2.02 12.43 -7.09
C LYS A 81 2.82 11.24 -6.58
N GLU A 82 3.62 11.44 -5.54
CA GLU A 82 4.39 10.38 -4.89
C GLU A 82 3.48 9.32 -4.27
N LEU A 83 2.52 9.72 -3.43
CA LEU A 83 1.55 8.80 -2.81
C LEU A 83 0.78 7.98 -3.86
N LYS A 84 0.48 8.59 -5.02
CA LYS A 84 -0.16 7.88 -6.14
C LYS A 84 0.79 6.83 -6.75
N GLY A 85 2.09 7.10 -6.80
CA GLY A 85 3.10 6.13 -7.22
C GLY A 85 3.16 4.95 -6.25
N ASP A 86 3.24 5.23 -4.96
CA ASP A 86 3.36 4.21 -3.91
C ASP A 86 2.14 3.27 -3.91
N LEU A 87 0.92 3.83 -4.00
CA LEU A 87 -0.31 3.03 -4.12
C LEU A 87 -0.38 2.20 -5.41
N LYS A 88 0.24 2.64 -6.51
CA LYS A 88 0.35 1.83 -7.73
C LYS A 88 1.31 0.66 -7.53
N SER A 89 2.40 0.84 -6.79
CA SER A 89 3.33 -0.23 -6.44
C SER A 89 2.64 -1.28 -5.56
N ILE A 90 1.89 -0.86 -4.54
CA ILE A 90 1.08 -1.77 -3.71
C ILE A 90 0.08 -2.52 -4.60
N HIS A 91 -0.62 -1.82 -5.50
CA HIS A 91 -1.56 -2.46 -6.42
C HIS A 91 -0.90 -3.56 -7.26
N ALA A 92 0.27 -3.27 -7.85
CA ALA A 92 1.00 -4.23 -8.67
C ALA A 92 1.35 -5.49 -7.87
N LYS A 93 1.85 -5.33 -6.63
CA LYS A 93 2.16 -6.45 -5.74
C LYS A 93 0.94 -7.25 -5.33
N VAL A 94 -0.17 -6.60 -5.01
CA VAL A 94 -1.43 -7.29 -4.71
C VAL A 94 -1.92 -8.09 -5.92
N VAL A 95 -1.80 -7.55 -7.14
CA VAL A 95 -2.17 -8.28 -8.37
C VAL A 95 -1.26 -9.49 -8.58
N GLU A 96 0.03 -9.35 -8.34
CA GLU A 96 1.00 -10.45 -8.42
C GLU A 96 0.69 -11.56 -7.42
N LEU A 97 0.43 -11.22 -6.15
CA LEU A 97 -0.03 -12.15 -5.12
C LEU A 97 -1.28 -12.91 -5.54
N ILE A 98 -2.27 -12.21 -6.11
CA ILE A 98 -3.51 -12.84 -6.60
C ILE A 98 -3.22 -13.80 -7.75
N LYS A 99 -2.31 -13.47 -8.66
CA LYS A 99 -1.91 -14.34 -9.78
C LYS A 99 -1.21 -15.60 -9.26
N ALA A 100 -0.23 -15.45 -8.37
CA ALA A 100 0.48 -16.56 -7.76
C ALA A 100 -0.47 -17.48 -6.97
N LEU A 101 -1.40 -16.91 -6.18
CA LEU A 101 -2.45 -17.65 -5.49
C LEU A 101 -3.37 -18.45 -6.43
N LYS A 102 -3.60 -17.95 -7.65
CA LYS A 102 -4.40 -18.65 -8.65
C LYS A 102 -3.61 -19.77 -9.33
N ALA A 103 -2.30 -19.60 -9.49
CA ALA A 103 -1.43 -20.61 -10.09
C ALA A 103 -1.35 -21.87 -9.23
N LEU A 104 -1.33 -21.75 -7.89
CA LEU A 104 -1.34 -22.88 -6.97
C LEU A 104 -2.64 -23.70 -6.94
N LYS A 105 -3.72 -23.17 -7.54
CA LYS A 105 -5.01 -23.86 -7.62
C LYS A 105 -5.22 -24.61 -8.94
N LYS A 106 -4.28 -24.49 -9.88
CA LYS A 106 -4.31 -25.23 -11.15
C LYS A 106 -3.53 -26.53 -10.98
#